data_AF-A0A7W5QNF5-F1
#
_entry.id   AF-A0A7W5QNF5-F1
#
_cell.length_a   1.000
_cell.length_b   1.000
_cell.length_c   1.000
_cell.angle_alpha   90.00
_cell.angle_beta   90.00
_cell.angle_gamma   90.00
#
_symmetry.space_group_name_H-M   'P 1'
#
loop_
_entity.id
_entity.type
_entity.pdbx_description
1 polymer ?
#
loop_
_entity_poly.entity_id
_entity_poly.type
_entity_poly.pdbx_seq_one_letter_code
_entity_poly.pdbx_strand_id
1 'polypeptide(L)'
;MRKWHRWISVFFGVFLLWIAVTGTLSQVVPLLSGGDGDRPAKTMADATPAKPAFVCPPDYMCRPKPKGGKSVVGLLHHLHSGESFGPVGVLISTLSGFAMIFFSFSGLWMYIQMWRNRKDRNLKPGWFWN
;
A
#
# COMPACT_ATOMS: atom_id res chain seq x y z
N MET A 1 14.21 25.37 -11.32
CA MET A 1 13.61 24.07 -11.71
C MET A 1 14.40 22.85 -11.20
N ARG A 2 15.68 22.63 -11.56
CA ARG A 2 16.44 21.42 -11.11
C ARG A 2 16.62 21.30 -9.58
N LYS A 3 16.94 22.39 -8.87
CA LYS A 3 17.12 22.38 -7.41
C LYS A 3 15.84 21.96 -6.68
N TRP A 4 14.71 22.56 -7.06
CA TRP A 4 13.38 22.27 -6.50
C TRP A 4 12.93 20.85 -6.79
N HIS A 5 13.05 20.40 -8.05
CA HIS A 5 12.74 19.03 -8.41
C HIS A 5 13.59 18.03 -7.62
N ARG A 6 14.89 18.27 -7.45
CA ARG A 6 15.77 17.39 -6.67
C ARG A 6 15.30 17.24 -5.22
N TRP A 7 15.01 18.35 -4.54
CA TRP A 7 14.58 18.30 -3.14
C TRP A 7 13.20 17.67 -2.96
N ILE A 8 12.25 17.99 -3.84
CA ILE A 8 10.91 17.41 -3.83
C ILE A 8 10.97 15.90 -4.11
N SER A 9 11.73 15.48 -5.12
CA SER A 9 11.87 14.06 -5.47
C SER A 9 12.59 13.26 -4.39
N VAL A 10 13.59 13.84 -3.70
CA VAL A 10 14.23 13.17 -2.55
C VAL A 10 13.24 13.03 -1.39
N PHE A 11 12.53 14.10 -1.04
CA PHE A 11 11.54 14.07 0.03
C PHE A 11 10.46 13.01 -0.23
N PHE A 12 9.74 13.12 -1.35
CA PHE A 12 8.70 12.15 -1.69
C PHE A 12 9.27 10.76 -1.98
N GLY A 13 10.51 10.65 -2.47
CA GLY A 13 11.17 9.36 -2.68
C GLY A 13 11.30 8.55 -1.38
N VAL A 14 11.63 9.19 -0.27
CA VAL A 14 11.69 8.53 1.05
C VAL A 14 10.30 8.04 1.48
N PHE A 15 9.27 8.88 1.35
CA PHE A 15 7.90 8.50 1.72
C PHE A 15 7.33 7.42 0.81
N LEU A 16 7.60 7.48 -0.50
CA LEU A 16 7.19 6.45 -1.46
C LEU A 16 7.85 5.11 -1.15
N LEU A 17 9.13 5.11 -0.78
CA LEU A 17 9.82 3.90 -0.34
C LEU A 17 9.16 3.33 0.92
N TRP A 18 8.88 4.17 1.92
CA TRP A 18 8.18 3.75 3.14
C TRP A 18 6.80 3.13 2.85
N ILE A 19 5.98 3.81 2.03
CA ILE A 19 4.65 3.36 1.62
C ILE A 19 4.74 2.03 0.85
N ALA A 20 5.72 1.89 -0.05
CA ALA A 20 5.96 0.65 -0.78
C ALA A 20 6.36 -0.51 0.15
N VAL A 21 7.25 -0.27 1.11
CA VAL A 21 7.69 -1.30 2.07
C VAL A 21 6.54 -1.74 2.98
N THR A 22 5.83 -0.78 3.58
CA THR A 22 4.69 -1.09 4.47
C THR A 22 3.52 -1.76 3.73
N GLY A 23 3.26 -1.33 2.49
CA GLY A 23 2.21 -1.92 1.64
C GLY A 23 2.57 -3.29 1.09
N THR A 24 3.84 -3.56 0.77
CA THR A 24 4.27 -4.91 0.36
C THR A 24 4.26 -5.88 1.55
N LEU A 25 4.71 -5.44 2.73
CA LEU A 25 4.65 -6.24 3.95
C LEU A 25 3.21 -6.60 4.34
N SER A 26 2.23 -5.71 4.13
CA SER A 26 0.83 -6.02 4.45
C SER A 26 0.26 -7.14 3.60
N GLN A 27 0.81 -7.36 2.40
CA GLN A 27 0.45 -8.47 1.51
C GLN A 27 1.28 -9.73 1.78
N VAL A 28 2.57 -9.58 2.10
CA VAL A 28 3.50 -10.70 2.31
C VAL A 28 3.30 -11.36 3.67
N VAL A 29 3.07 -10.60 4.73
CA VAL A 29 2.92 -11.14 6.09
C VAL A 29 1.77 -12.16 6.19
N PRO A 30 0.55 -11.91 5.68
CA PRO A 30 -0.50 -12.92 5.66
C PRO A 30 -0.12 -14.20 4.92
N LEU A 31 0.63 -14.09 3.82
CA LEU A 31 1.06 -15.24 3.02
C LEU A 31 2.09 -16.09 3.77
N LEU A 32 3.07 -15.45 4.42
CA LEU A 32 4.11 -16.15 5.19
C LEU A 32 3.60 -16.70 6.52
N SER A 33 2.63 -16.03 7.14
CA SER A 33 1.95 -16.52 8.34
C SER A 33 0.87 -17.58 8.05
N GLY A 34 0.77 -18.08 6.81
CA GLY A 34 -0.14 -19.18 6.46
C GLY A 34 -1.62 -18.82 6.39
N GLY A 35 -1.97 -17.54 6.18
CA GLY A 35 -3.37 -17.09 6.10
C GLY A 35 -4.08 -17.20 7.45
N ASP A 36 -3.97 -16.15 8.27
CA ASP A 36 -4.50 -16.09 9.64
C ASP A 36 -3.91 -17.14 10.61
N GLY A 37 -2.57 -17.23 10.67
CA GLY A 37 -1.82 -18.09 11.60
C GLY A 37 -1.96 -17.80 13.10
N ASP A 38 -2.81 -16.85 13.50
CA ASP A 38 -3.25 -16.63 14.88
C ASP A 38 -4.77 -16.82 14.99
N ARG A 39 -5.29 -17.95 14.48
CA ARG A 39 -6.60 -18.46 14.89
C ARG A 39 -6.40 -19.30 16.15
N PRO A 40 -6.47 -18.77 17.38
CA PRO A 40 -6.98 -19.62 18.43
C PRO A 40 -8.43 -19.90 18.02
N ALA A 41 -8.71 -21.13 17.62
CA ALA A 41 -10.05 -21.68 17.67
C ALA A 41 -10.47 -21.66 19.15
N LYS A 42 -10.76 -20.47 19.69
CA LYS A 42 -11.48 -20.37 20.95
C LYS A 42 -12.88 -20.84 20.62
N THR A 43 -13.07 -22.11 20.92
CA THR A 43 -14.34 -22.80 21.12
C THR A 43 -15.40 -21.78 21.54
N MET A 44 -16.57 -21.87 20.92
CA MET A 44 -17.78 -21.08 21.20
C MET A 44 -18.34 -21.30 22.62
N ALA A 45 -17.47 -21.48 23.62
CA ALA A 45 -17.81 -21.97 24.95
C ALA A 45 -17.78 -20.89 26.04
N ASP A 46 -17.30 -19.67 25.77
CA ASP A 46 -17.06 -18.68 26.85
C ASP A 46 -17.66 -17.30 26.61
N ALA A 47 -18.69 -17.20 25.77
CA ALA A 47 -19.47 -15.97 25.66
C ALA A 47 -20.73 -16.05 26.55
N THR A 48 -20.67 -15.41 27.72
CA THR A 48 -21.86 -14.96 28.46
C THR A 48 -22.79 -14.22 27.46
N PRO A 49 -24.10 -14.50 27.42
CA PRO A 49 -24.95 -14.08 26.30
C PRO A 49 -25.32 -12.60 26.42
N ALA A 50 -24.39 -11.72 26.04
CA ALA A 50 -24.75 -10.39 25.55
C ALA A 50 -25.39 -10.60 24.18
N LYS A 51 -26.67 -10.23 24.02
CA LYS A 51 -27.40 -10.31 22.76
C LYS A 51 -26.51 -9.80 21.62
N PRO A 52 -26.29 -10.57 20.54
CA PRO A 52 -25.47 -10.10 19.43
C PRO A 52 -26.17 -8.89 18.81
N ALA A 53 -25.47 -7.75 18.77
CA ALA A 53 -25.99 -6.49 18.22
C ALA A 53 -26.33 -6.56 16.72
N PHE A 54 -25.94 -7.65 16.04
CA PHE A 54 -26.26 -7.94 14.64
C PHE A 54 -26.38 -9.45 14.44
N VAL A 55 -27.55 -9.90 13.97
CA VAL A 55 -27.79 -11.31 13.57
C VAL A 55 -27.51 -11.41 12.08
N CYS A 56 -26.66 -12.35 11.69
CA CYS A 56 -26.32 -12.54 10.29
C CYS A 56 -27.56 -12.99 9.49
N PRO A 57 -27.97 -12.25 8.45
CA PRO A 57 -29.06 -12.70 7.60
C PRO A 57 -28.64 -13.95 6.79
N PRO A 58 -29.58 -14.83 6.43
CA PRO A 58 -29.29 -16.15 5.85
C PRO A 58 -28.64 -16.12 4.45
N ASP A 59 -28.69 -14.98 3.76
CA ASP A 59 -28.05 -14.73 2.46
C ASP A 59 -26.63 -14.16 2.58
N TYR A 60 -26.11 -13.98 3.80
CA TYR A 60 -24.76 -13.46 4.05
C TYR A 60 -23.87 -14.46 4.79
N MET A 61 -22.61 -14.49 4.41
CA MET A 61 -21.55 -15.15 5.18
C MET A 61 -20.89 -14.13 6.09
N CYS A 62 -21.40 -13.98 7.32
CA CYS A 62 -20.77 -13.10 8.30
C CYS A 62 -19.53 -13.76 8.89
N ARG A 63 -18.35 -13.27 8.50
CA ARG A 63 -17.09 -13.69 9.11
C ARG A 63 -16.88 -12.92 10.43
N PRO A 64 -16.80 -13.60 11.59
CA PRO A 64 -16.59 -12.90 12.86
C PRO A 64 -15.25 -12.17 12.83
N LYS A 65 -15.26 -10.88 13.19
CA LYS A 65 -14.02 -10.11 13.37
C LYS A 65 -13.23 -10.77 14.51
N PRO A 66 -11.97 -11.20 14.29
CA PRO A 66 -11.19 -11.83 15.35
C PRO A 66 -11.09 -10.87 16.54
N LYS A 67 -11.58 -11.32 17.70
CA LYS A 67 -11.55 -10.54 18.94
C LYS A 67 -10.20 -10.77 19.63
N GLY A 68 -9.42 -9.70 19.74
CA GLY A 68 -8.27 -9.64 20.66
C GLY A 68 -6.98 -10.24 20.09
N GLY A 69 -6.22 -9.42 19.37
CA GLY A 69 -4.83 -9.67 18.98
C GLY A 69 -4.26 -8.44 18.28
N LYS A 70 -2.99 -8.08 18.56
CA LYS A 70 -2.30 -7.01 17.82
C LYS A 70 -2.07 -7.52 16.39
N SER A 71 -2.98 -7.22 15.47
CA SER A 71 -2.81 -7.59 14.07
C SER A 71 -1.63 -6.82 13.48
N VAL A 72 -0.53 -7.52 13.18
CA VAL A 72 0.63 -6.95 12.48
C VAL A 72 0.20 -6.30 11.17
N VAL A 73 -0.74 -6.93 10.47
CA VAL A 73 -1.37 -6.40 9.25
C VAL A 73 -2.10 -5.08 9.55
N GLY A 74 -2.90 -5.04 10.62
CA GLY A 74 -3.56 -3.80 11.06
C GLY A 74 -2.58 -2.68 11.38
N LEU A 75 -1.48 -2.99 12.07
CA LEU A 75 -0.40 -2.02 12.34
C LEU A 75 0.24 -1.52 11.03
N LEU A 76 0.56 -2.42 10.10
CA LEU A 76 1.11 -2.06 8.79
C LEU A 76 0.16 -1.16 8.01
N HIS A 77 -1.15 -1.40 8.07
CA HIS A 77 -2.15 -0.53 7.45
C HIS A 77 -2.15 0.87 8.05
N HIS A 78 -2.09 1.02 9.38
CA HIS A 78 -2.01 2.34 10.03
C HIS A 78 -0.67 3.07 9.76
N LEU A 79 0.42 2.34 9.58
CA LEU A 79 1.72 2.92 9.19
C LEU A 79 1.74 3.36 7.72
N HIS A 80 1.11 2.58 6.85
CA HIS A 80 0.99 2.85 5.43
C HIS A 80 0.05 4.04 5.13
N SER A 81 -1.11 4.09 5.80
CA SER A 81 -2.06 5.20 5.66
C SER A 81 -1.55 6.52 6.25
N GLY A 82 -0.54 6.46 7.12
CA GLY A 82 -0.01 7.62 7.84
C GLY A 82 -0.86 8.04 9.04
N GLU A 83 -1.95 7.33 9.35
CA GLU A 83 -2.80 7.60 10.51
C GLU A 83 -2.05 7.51 11.84
N SER A 84 -0.99 6.69 11.88
CA SER A 84 -0.10 6.58 13.06
C SER A 84 0.57 7.90 13.44
N PHE A 85 0.68 8.84 12.49
CA PHE A 85 1.24 10.18 12.71
C PHE A 85 0.17 11.28 12.72
N GLY A 86 -1.11 10.90 12.80
CA GLY A 86 -2.25 11.82 12.81
C GLY A 86 -2.52 12.49 11.45
N PRO A 87 -3.27 13.62 11.44
CA PRO A 87 -3.72 14.26 10.21
C PRO A 87 -2.60 14.70 9.26
N VAL A 88 -1.44 15.09 9.82
CA VAL A 88 -0.27 15.50 9.04
C VAL A 88 0.32 14.30 8.28
N GLY A 89 0.41 13.13 8.93
CA GLY A 89 0.87 11.91 8.29
C GLY A 89 -0.02 11.47 7.14
N VAL A 90 -1.34 11.54 7.35
CA VAL A 90 -2.33 11.26 6.30
C VAL A 90 -2.16 12.22 5.14
N LEU A 91 -2.04 13.53 5.38
CA LEU A 91 -1.83 14.52 4.33
C LEU A 91 -0.55 14.23 3.51
N ILE A 92 0.56 13.93 4.18
CA ILE A 92 1.83 13.61 3.49
C ILE A 92 1.70 12.31 2.69
N SER A 93 1.01 11.29 3.22
CA SER A 93 0.75 10.04 2.51
C SER A 93 -0.09 10.27 1.26
N THR A 94 -1.17 11.06 1.37
CA THR A 94 -2.02 11.45 0.23
C THR A 94 -1.22 12.21 -0.83
N LEU A 95 -0.41 13.19 -0.44
CA LEU A 95 0.45 13.94 -1.37
C LEU A 95 1.50 13.05 -2.04
N SER A 96 2.02 12.06 -1.30
CA SER A 96 2.94 11.06 -1.86
C SER A 96 2.24 10.21 -2.93
N GLY A 97 0.98 9.83 -2.72
CA GLY A 97 0.17 9.15 -3.74
C GLY A 97 0.04 9.96 -5.03
N PHE A 98 -0.28 11.25 -4.93
CA PHE A 98 -0.31 12.14 -6.10
C PHE A 98 1.07 12.27 -6.77
N ALA A 99 2.14 12.36 -5.98
CA ALA A 99 3.49 12.40 -6.51
C ALA A 99 3.85 11.11 -7.26
N MET A 100 3.44 9.94 -6.75
CA MET A 100 3.65 8.64 -7.42
C MET A 100 2.99 8.61 -8.79
N ILE A 101 1.74 9.06 -8.87
CA ILE A 101 0.97 9.12 -10.12
C ILE A 101 1.70 10.03 -11.12
N PHE A 102 2.05 11.25 -10.68
CA PHE A 102 2.76 12.22 -11.51
C PHE A 102 4.09 11.68 -12.02
N PHE A 103 4.93 11.11 -11.16
CA PHE A 103 6.23 10.57 -11.56
C PHE A 103 6.12 9.34 -12.44
N SER A 104 5.12 8.49 -12.24
CA SER A 104 4.87 7.32 -13.10
C SER A 104 4.51 7.74 -14.52
N PHE A 105 3.58 8.71 -14.67
CA PHE A 105 3.22 9.24 -15.98
C PHE A 105 4.38 10.01 -16.63
N SER A 106 5.07 10.85 -15.87
CA SER A 106 6.20 11.63 -16.37
C SER A 106 7.36 10.73 -16.85
N GLY A 107 7.71 9.70 -16.08
CA GLY A 107 8.74 8.74 -16.44
C GLY A 107 8.37 7.93 -17.68
N LEU A 108 7.12 7.43 -17.75
CA LEU A 108 6.62 6.71 -18.91
C LEU A 108 6.60 7.60 -20.16
N TRP A 109 6.14 8.85 -20.03
CA TRP A 109 6.13 9.81 -21.13
C TRP A 109 7.55 10.08 -21.66
N MET A 110 8.51 10.31 -20.77
CA MET A 110 9.91 10.51 -21.17
C MET A 110 10.46 9.28 -21.89
N TYR A 111 10.15 8.07 -21.42
CA TYR A 111 10.53 6.83 -22.09
C TYR A 111 9.94 6.73 -23.50
N ILE A 112 8.64 7.04 -23.66
CA ILE A 112 7.97 7.08 -24.97
C ILE A 112 8.61 8.12 -25.89
N GLN A 113 8.93 9.31 -25.38
CA GLN A 113 9.58 10.37 -26.15
C GLN A 113 10.95 9.93 -26.66
N MET A 114 11.76 9.29 -25.81
CA MET A 114 13.07 8.74 -26.20
C MET A 114 12.90 7.63 -27.25
N TRP A 115 11.91 6.75 -27.08
CA TRP A 115 11.61 5.69 -28.04
C TRP A 115 11.23 6.22 -29.42
N ARG A 116 10.33 7.22 -29.47
CA ARG A 116 9.93 7.91 -30.71
C ARG A 116 11.12 8.60 -31.37
N ASN A 117 11.93 9.31 -30.61
CA ASN A 117 13.11 9.98 -31.14
C ASN A 117 14.15 9.01 -31.73
N ARG A 118 14.30 7.80 -31.16
CA ARG A 118 15.17 6.76 -31.77
C ARG A 118 14.60 6.26 -33.10
N LYS A 119 13.28 6.01 -33.14
CA LYS A 119 12.58 5.61 -34.36
C LYS A 119 12.75 6.66 -35.47
N ASP A 120 12.52 7.93 -35.15
CA ASP A 120 12.60 9.03 -36.11
C ASP A 120 14.02 9.23 -36.66
N ARG A 121 15.04 8.88 -35.86
CA ARG A 121 16.46 8.97 -36.23
C ARG A 121 17.03 7.66 -36.77
N ASN A 122 16.19 6.65 -37.03
CA ASN A 122 16.61 5.32 -37.49
C ASN A 122 17.71 4.67 -36.62
N LEU A 123 17.74 5.02 -35.33
CA LEU A 123 18.66 4.43 -34.36
C LEU A 123 18.16 3.04 -33.96
N LYS A 124 19.08 2.15 -33.59
CA LYS A 124 18.73 0.79 -33.17
C LYS A 124 17.68 0.83 -32.05
N PRO A 125 16.55 0.12 -32.18
CA PRO A 125 15.54 0.07 -31.14
C PRO A 125 16.05 -0.80 -29.97
N GLY A 126 16.60 -0.16 -28.96
CA GLY A 126 16.98 -0.77 -27.68
C GLY A 126 15.87 -0.61 -26.64
N TRP A 127 15.47 -1.72 -26.00
CA TRP A 127 14.56 -1.73 -24.85
C TRP A 127 15.20 -1.12 -23.59
N PHE A 128 16.51 -1.28 -23.46
CA PHE A 128 17.31 -0.67 -22.41
C PHE A 128 18.54 -0.02 -23.03
N TRP A 129 19.26 0.76 -22.23
CA TRP A 129 20.49 1.45 -22.60
C TRP A 129 21.51 0.45 -23.18
N ASN A 130 21.53 0.32 -24.51
CA ASN A 130 22.51 -0.41 -25.32
C ASN A 130 22.61 0.31 -26.67
#